data_AF-A0A2S4UDS5-F1
#
_entry.id   AF-A0A2S4UDS5-F1
#
_cell.length_a   1.000
_cell.length_b   1.000
_cell.length_c   1.000
_cell.angle_alpha   90.00
_cell.angle_beta   90.00
_cell.angle_gamma   90.00
#
_symmetry.space_group_name_H-M   'P 1'
#
loop_
_entity.id
_entity.type
_entity.pdbx_description
1 polymer ?
#
loop_
_entity_poly.entity_id
_entity_poly.type
_entity_poly.pdbx_seq_one_letter_code
_entity_poly.pdbx_strand_id
1 'polypeptide(L)'
;MSIMNLFRRRFITFALVALIIVLHSGQVAAVLVACTAHFAPLPFDPTGKTVGKASCISKADPKKDHYCTIGTCGVRHPTSYTHWSNVEFINCDGRPKVFVEQYFRYETYAAAQDRDNKRFYNCNFSAADQNREFISCDC
;
A
#
# COMPACT_ATOMS: atom_id res chain seq x y z
N MET A 1 -17.23 49.86 -29.64
CA MET A 1 -17.49 48.66 -28.81
C MET A 1 -16.78 47.41 -29.37
N SER A 2 -15.44 47.36 -29.37
CA SER A 2 -14.69 46.19 -29.89
C SER A 2 -13.64 45.65 -28.90
N ILE A 3 -13.22 46.50 -27.94
CA ILE A 3 -12.15 46.21 -26.99
C ILE A 3 -12.64 45.33 -25.82
N MET A 4 -13.89 45.49 -25.37
CA MET A 4 -14.48 44.71 -24.26
C MET A 4 -14.57 43.20 -24.53
N ASN A 5 -14.70 42.78 -25.79
CA ASN A 5 -14.81 41.36 -26.15
C ASN A 5 -13.46 40.64 -26.12
N LEU A 6 -12.36 41.35 -26.40
CA LEU A 6 -11.01 40.76 -26.36
C LEU A 6 -10.57 40.47 -24.92
N PHE A 7 -10.87 41.38 -24.00
CA PHE A 7 -10.51 41.24 -22.59
C PHE A 7 -11.30 40.12 -21.89
N ARG A 8 -12.61 39.98 -22.19
CA ARG A 8 -13.43 38.88 -21.65
C ARG A 8 -12.92 37.50 -22.10
N ARG A 9 -12.56 37.35 -23.36
CA ARG A 9 -12.10 36.06 -23.91
C ARG A 9 -10.75 35.61 -23.31
N ARG A 10 -9.84 36.56 -23.05
CA ARG A 10 -8.55 36.30 -22.38
C ARG A 10 -8.70 35.98 -20.89
N PHE A 11 -9.61 36.66 -20.20
CA PHE A 11 -9.91 36.36 -18.79
C PHE A 11 -10.48 34.94 -18.61
N ILE A 12 -11.37 34.51 -19.51
CA ILE A 12 -11.94 33.15 -19.46
C ILE A 12 -10.83 32.10 -19.63
N THR A 13 -9.90 32.28 -20.58
CA THR A 13 -8.78 31.35 -20.76
C THR A 13 -7.82 31.32 -19.57
N PHE A 14 -7.51 32.48 -18.97
CA PHE A 14 -6.64 32.54 -17.79
C PHE A 14 -7.30 31.89 -16.56
N ALA A 15 -8.59 32.13 -16.35
CA ALA A 15 -9.36 31.48 -15.29
C ALA A 15 -9.42 29.96 -15.48
N LEU A 16 -9.56 29.49 -16.72
CA LEU A 16 -9.58 28.05 -17.03
C LEU A 16 -8.23 27.38 -16.74
N VAL A 17 -7.12 28.02 -17.11
CA VAL A 17 -5.76 27.50 -16.82
C VAL A 17 -5.50 27.49 -15.32
N ALA A 18 -5.87 28.55 -14.60
CA ALA A 18 -5.77 28.59 -13.15
C ALA A 18 -6.63 27.50 -12.48
N LEU A 19 -7.85 27.27 -12.98
CA LEU A 19 -8.73 26.20 -12.50
C LEU A 19 -8.13 24.81 -12.76
N ILE A 20 -7.54 24.57 -13.94
CA ILE A 20 -6.87 23.32 -14.27
C ILE A 20 -5.66 23.09 -13.36
N ILE A 21 -4.86 24.12 -13.08
CA ILE A 21 -3.71 24.03 -12.18
C ILE A 21 -4.15 23.76 -10.75
N VAL A 22 -5.19 24.44 -10.26
CA VAL A 22 -5.75 24.20 -8.91
C VAL A 22 -6.36 22.80 -8.79
N LEU A 23 -7.04 22.33 -9.84
CA LEU A 23 -7.60 20.98 -9.89
C LEU A 23 -6.51 19.90 -10.02
N HIS A 24 -5.41 20.20 -10.72
CA HIS A 24 -4.25 19.31 -10.80
C HIS A 24 -3.37 19.37 -9.55
N SER A 25 -3.32 20.47 -8.80
CA SER A 25 -2.54 20.58 -7.56
C SER A 25 -3.09 19.72 -6.42
N GLY A 26 -4.25 19.10 -6.61
CA GLY A 26 -4.68 17.93 -5.86
C GLY A 26 -3.95 16.64 -6.25
N GLN A 27 -2.76 16.71 -6.86
CA GLN A 27 -1.87 15.55 -7.01
C GLN A 27 -1.69 14.95 -5.62
N VAL A 28 -2.37 13.82 -5.40
CA VAL A 28 -2.40 13.08 -4.16
C VAL A 28 -0.95 12.71 -3.86
N ALA A 29 -0.34 13.41 -2.90
CA ALA A 29 0.94 13.00 -2.38
C ALA A 29 0.75 11.57 -1.87
N ALA A 30 1.61 10.65 -2.33
CA ALA A 30 1.58 9.30 -1.80
C ALA A 30 1.80 9.36 -0.28
N VAL A 31 0.85 8.82 0.46
CA VAL A 31 0.88 8.73 1.91
C VAL A 31 1.48 7.38 2.28
N LEU A 32 2.38 7.37 3.26
CA LEU A 32 2.86 6.13 3.84
C LEU A 32 1.73 5.49 4.66
N VAL A 33 1.25 4.33 4.22
CA VAL A 33 0.18 3.57 4.88
C VAL A 33 0.78 2.34 5.53
N ALA A 34 0.46 2.17 6.82
CA ALA A 34 0.78 0.95 7.56
C ALA A 34 -0.29 -0.11 7.34
N CYS A 35 0.05 -1.22 6.69
CA CYS A 35 -0.84 -2.33 6.34
C CYS A 35 -1.10 -3.24 7.56
N THR A 36 -1.60 -2.64 8.63
CA THR A 36 -1.74 -3.26 9.96
C THR A 36 -2.90 -4.26 10.07
N ALA A 37 -3.80 -4.30 9.08
CA ALA A 37 -4.89 -5.28 9.01
C ALA A 37 -4.63 -6.33 7.90
N HIS A 38 -4.23 -5.90 6.71
CA HIS A 38 -4.01 -6.79 5.57
C HIS A 38 -2.97 -6.22 4.60
N PHE A 39 -2.17 -7.11 4.01
CA PHE A 39 -1.29 -6.80 2.88
C PHE A 39 -1.33 -7.95 1.87
N ALA A 40 -1.46 -7.64 0.59
CA ALA A 40 -1.30 -8.60 -0.50
C ALA A 40 -0.77 -7.96 -1.79
N PRO A 41 0.27 -8.54 -2.44
CA PRO A 41 0.61 -8.24 -3.82
C PRO A 41 -0.57 -8.46 -4.76
N LEU A 42 -0.84 -7.52 -5.66
CA LEU A 42 -1.91 -7.67 -6.66
C LEU A 42 -1.30 -8.15 -7.97
N PRO A 43 -1.65 -9.36 -8.45
CA PRO A 43 -0.80 -10.05 -9.41
C PRO A 43 -0.85 -9.46 -10.83
N PHE A 44 -1.94 -8.81 -11.28
CA PHE A 44 -2.04 -8.39 -12.69
C PHE A 44 -2.99 -7.22 -12.95
N ASP A 45 -2.65 -6.46 -13.99
CA ASP A 45 -3.51 -5.51 -14.68
C ASP A 45 -4.38 -6.36 -15.61
N PRO A 46 -5.68 -6.10 -15.78
CA PRO A 46 -6.52 -6.76 -16.79
C PRO A 46 -5.93 -6.79 -18.21
N THR A 47 -4.90 -5.97 -18.52
CA THR A 47 -4.13 -6.02 -19.78
C THR A 47 -2.99 -7.06 -19.80
N GLY A 48 -2.78 -7.84 -18.73
CA GLY A 48 -1.74 -8.87 -18.64
C GLY A 48 -0.36 -8.35 -18.25
N LYS A 49 -0.22 -7.07 -17.91
CA LYS A 49 1.02 -6.47 -17.42
C LYS A 49 1.18 -6.74 -15.92
N THR A 50 2.38 -7.11 -15.47
CA THR A 50 2.72 -7.16 -14.05
C THR A 50 2.51 -5.77 -13.44
N VAL A 51 1.51 -5.64 -12.56
CA VAL A 51 1.31 -4.40 -11.82
C VAL A 51 2.16 -4.46 -10.58
N GLY A 52 3.04 -3.48 -10.45
CA GLY A 52 3.79 -3.23 -9.23
C GLY A 52 2.89 -2.64 -8.15
N LYS A 53 1.77 -3.30 -7.81
CA LYS A 53 0.75 -2.78 -6.89
C LYS A 53 0.41 -3.78 -5.79
N ALA A 54 -0.05 -3.26 -4.66
CA ALA A 54 -0.43 -4.05 -3.50
C ALA A 54 -1.72 -3.52 -2.87
N SER A 55 -2.53 -4.44 -2.36
CA SER A 55 -3.60 -4.17 -1.41
C SER A 55 -2.98 -3.92 -0.03
N CYS A 56 -3.46 -2.88 0.65
CA CYS A 56 -2.97 -2.48 1.96
C CYS A 56 -4.13 -1.89 2.77
N ILE A 57 -4.47 -2.56 3.88
CA ILE A 57 -5.55 -2.14 4.77
C ILE A 57 -4.96 -1.88 6.15
N SER A 58 -5.28 -0.72 6.72
CA SER A 58 -4.92 -0.35 8.09
C SER A 58 -6.05 -0.71 9.06
N LYS A 59 -5.71 -1.13 10.29
CA LYS A 59 -6.69 -1.29 11.37
C LYS A 59 -7.40 0.03 11.71
N ALA A 60 -6.77 1.18 11.44
CA ALA A 60 -7.37 2.50 11.68
C ALA A 60 -8.52 2.83 10.71
N ASP A 61 -8.50 2.26 9.50
CA ASP A 61 -9.55 2.41 8.50
C ASP A 61 -9.75 1.08 7.73
N PRO A 62 -10.41 0.09 8.35
CA PRO A 62 -10.51 -1.26 7.80
C PRO A 62 -11.40 -1.36 6.55
N LYS A 63 -12.14 -0.30 6.22
CA LYS A 63 -13.02 -0.25 5.04
C LYS A 63 -12.31 0.27 3.79
N LYS A 64 -11.09 0.80 3.96
CA LYS A 64 -10.31 1.39 2.88
C LYS A 64 -9.16 0.47 2.51
N ASP A 65 -9.26 -0.11 1.31
CA ASP A 65 -8.14 -0.80 0.68
C ASP A 65 -7.35 0.17 -0.18
N HIS A 66 -6.11 0.43 0.24
CA HIS A 66 -5.20 1.30 -0.48
C HIS A 66 -4.51 0.53 -1.61
N TYR A 67 -4.55 1.09 -2.81
CA TYR A 67 -3.87 0.55 -3.98
C TYR A 67 -2.44 1.10 -4.08
N CYS A 68 -1.54 0.50 -3.30
CA CYS A 68 -0.19 1.01 -3.06
C CYS A 68 0.81 0.55 -4.11
N THR A 69 1.95 1.24 -4.23
CA THR A 69 3.04 0.80 -5.12
C THR A 69 3.88 -0.28 -4.45
N ILE A 70 3.87 -1.50 -4.99
CA ILE A 70 4.50 -2.66 -4.33
C ILE A 70 6.00 -2.49 -4.10
N GLY A 71 6.70 -1.77 -4.98
CA GLY A 71 8.15 -1.54 -4.85
C GLY A 71 8.52 -0.67 -3.65
N THR A 72 7.57 0.06 -3.07
CA THR A 72 7.78 0.89 -1.86
C THR A 72 7.39 0.16 -0.57
N CYS A 73 6.84 -1.05 -0.70
CA CYS A 73 6.34 -1.85 0.41
C CYS A 73 7.45 -2.62 1.12
N GLY A 74 7.49 -2.49 2.45
CA GLY A 74 8.36 -3.29 3.31
C GLY A 74 8.15 -2.99 4.78
N VAL A 75 8.91 -3.66 5.64
CA VAL A 75 9.01 -3.33 7.05
C VAL A 75 10.10 -2.26 7.21
N ARG A 76 9.77 -1.17 7.90
CA ARG A 76 10.65 -0.01 8.09
C ARG A 76 11.03 0.10 9.57
N HIS A 77 12.32 0.14 9.84
CA HIS A 77 12.87 0.52 11.14
C HIS A 77 13.71 1.80 10.98
N PRO A 78 14.08 2.50 12.07
CA PRO A 78 14.86 3.74 11.98
C PRO A 78 16.18 3.60 11.21
N THR A 79 16.79 2.42 11.21
CA THR A 79 18.11 2.15 10.62
C THR A 79 18.11 1.05 9.56
N SER A 80 16.97 0.42 9.27
CA SER A 80 16.90 -0.70 8.33
C SER A 80 15.57 -0.77 7.59
N TYR A 81 15.62 -1.43 6.43
CA TYR A 81 14.46 -1.68 5.58
C TYR A 81 14.48 -3.12 5.09
N THR A 82 13.38 -3.82 5.32
CA THR A 82 13.15 -5.16 4.79
C THR A 82 12.10 -5.06 3.71
N HIS A 83 12.51 -5.24 2.45
CA HIS A 83 11.59 -5.27 1.31
C HIS A 83 10.51 -6.33 1.52
N TRP A 84 9.27 -6.07 1.08
CA TRP A 84 8.12 -6.97 1.30
C TRP A 84 8.41 -8.43 0.92
N SER A 85 9.19 -8.64 -0.16
CA SER A 85 9.54 -9.99 -0.63
C SER A 85 10.48 -10.74 0.31
N ASN A 86 11.05 -10.09 1.32
CA ASN A 86 11.98 -10.70 2.26
C ASN A 86 11.41 -10.74 3.68
N VAL A 87 10.14 -10.37 3.85
CA VAL A 87 9.46 -10.44 5.15
C VAL A 87 9.20 -11.90 5.50
N GLU A 88 9.55 -12.24 6.73
CA GLU A 88 9.37 -13.58 7.28
C GLU A 88 8.63 -13.47 8.61
N PHE A 89 7.79 -14.44 8.90
CA PHE A 89 7.31 -14.72 10.26
C PHE A 89 7.88 -16.04 10.74
N ILE A 90 8.13 -16.15 12.05
CA ILE A 90 8.82 -17.28 12.66
C ILE A 90 7.97 -17.95 13.72
N ASN A 91 8.24 -19.23 13.98
CA ASN A 91 7.52 -20.06 14.95
C ASN A 91 6.00 -20.03 14.74
N CYS A 92 5.57 -20.18 13.49
CA CYS A 92 4.16 -20.29 13.11
C CYS A 92 3.67 -21.73 13.30
N ASP A 93 2.36 -21.94 13.27
CA ASP A 93 1.73 -23.25 13.47
C ASP A 93 2.35 -24.33 12.57
N GLY A 94 3.12 -25.24 13.19
CA GLY A 94 3.79 -26.34 12.47
C GLY A 94 4.90 -25.92 11.51
N ARG A 95 5.36 -24.67 11.56
CA ARG A 95 6.40 -24.14 10.66
C ARG A 95 7.40 -23.25 11.39
N PRO A 96 8.71 -23.55 11.34
CA PRO A 96 9.72 -22.72 11.98
C PRO A 96 9.77 -21.31 11.38
N LYS A 97 9.40 -21.19 10.09
CA LYS A 97 9.44 -19.95 9.33
C LYS A 97 8.38 -19.96 8.22
N VAL A 98 7.81 -18.81 7.92
CA VAL A 98 6.91 -18.53 6.79
C VAL A 98 7.49 -17.34 6.02
N PHE A 99 7.81 -17.55 4.74
CA PHE A 99 8.18 -16.45 3.85
C PHE A 99 6.90 -15.79 3.37
N VAL A 100 6.64 -14.57 3.81
CA VAL A 100 5.33 -13.95 3.69
C VAL A 100 5.10 -13.54 2.24
N GLU A 101 3.99 -14.00 1.67
CA GLU A 101 3.46 -13.49 0.40
C GLU A 101 2.35 -12.46 0.64
N GLN A 102 1.40 -12.82 1.50
CA GLN A 102 0.33 -11.94 1.98
C GLN A 102 -0.01 -12.32 3.42
N TYR A 103 -0.71 -11.44 4.13
CA TYR A 103 -1.18 -11.75 5.47
C TYR A 103 -2.48 -11.02 5.82
N PHE A 104 -3.19 -11.61 6.79
CA PHE A 104 -4.24 -10.95 7.57
C PHE A 104 -3.79 -10.90 9.04
N ARG A 105 -3.96 -9.75 9.70
CA ARG A 105 -3.58 -9.57 11.12
C ARG A 105 -4.82 -9.52 11.99
N TYR A 106 -4.80 -10.34 13.04
CA TYR A 106 -5.81 -10.37 14.09
C TYR A 106 -5.25 -9.73 15.36
N GLU A 107 -5.91 -9.97 16.50
CA GLU A 107 -5.48 -9.39 17.78
C GLU A 107 -4.22 -10.06 18.34
N THR A 108 -4.09 -11.37 18.20
CA THR A 108 -3.00 -12.15 18.81
C THR A 108 -2.09 -12.85 17.82
N TYR A 109 -2.43 -12.87 16.53
CA TYR A 109 -1.66 -13.56 15.50
C TYR A 109 -1.85 -12.92 14.13
N ALA A 110 -0.95 -13.25 13.20
CA ALA A 110 -1.14 -13.02 11.78
C ALA A 110 -1.36 -14.36 11.07
N ALA A 111 -2.40 -14.45 10.23
CA ALA A 111 -2.53 -15.53 9.27
C ALA A 111 -1.70 -15.16 8.04
N ALA A 112 -0.51 -15.73 7.91
CA ALA A 112 0.42 -15.45 6.82
C ALA A 112 0.38 -16.56 5.77
N GLN A 113 0.24 -16.18 4.51
CA GLN A 113 0.40 -17.08 3.40
C GLN A 113 1.88 -17.28 3.10
N ASP A 114 2.31 -18.53 3.10
CA ASP A 114 3.65 -18.89 2.67
C ASP A 114 3.80 -18.78 1.16
N ARG A 115 4.88 -18.13 0.72
CA ARG A 115 5.19 -17.93 -0.69
C ARG A 115 5.34 -19.22 -1.48
N ASP A 116 5.95 -20.24 -0.87
CA ASP A 116 6.36 -21.43 -1.61
C ASP A 116 5.19 -22.39 -1.81
N ASN A 117 4.46 -22.70 -0.73
CA ASN A 117 3.37 -23.68 -0.79
C ASN A 117 1.97 -23.05 -0.86
N LYS A 118 1.87 -21.72 -0.80
CA LYS A 118 0.62 -20.94 -0.87
C LYS A 118 -0.39 -21.24 0.25
N ARG A 119 0.00 -21.94 1.31
CA ARG A 119 -0.85 -22.23 2.47
C ARG A 119 -0.74 -21.12 3.51
N PHE A 120 -1.80 -20.94 4.28
CA PHE A 120 -1.83 -20.04 5.41
C PHE A 120 -1.39 -20.76 6.69
N TYR A 121 -0.61 -20.06 7.50
CA TYR A 121 -0.20 -20.49 8.84
C TYR A 121 -0.46 -19.35 9.81
N ASN A 122 -0.92 -19.66 11.02
CA ASN A 122 -1.04 -18.65 12.05
C ASN A 122 0.33 -18.46 12.71
N CYS A 123 0.77 -17.21 12.78
CA CYS A 123 2.01 -16.79 13.39
C CYS A 123 1.67 -15.95 14.62
N ASN A 124 1.79 -16.54 15.81
CA ASN A 124 1.38 -15.90 17.06
C ASN A 124 2.36 -14.77 17.43
N PHE A 125 1.83 -13.62 17.86
CA PHE A 125 2.62 -12.46 18.28
C PHE A 125 3.36 -12.66 19.59
N SER A 126 2.97 -13.65 20.40
CA SER A 126 3.71 -14.04 21.61
C SER A 126 4.89 -14.97 21.30
N ALA A 127 4.93 -15.60 20.12
CA ALA A 127 5.98 -16.54 19.76
C ALA A 127 7.27 -15.86 19.30
N ALA A 128 7.16 -14.65 18.74
CA ALA A 128 8.29 -13.81 18.34
C ALA A 128 7.84 -12.36 18.08
N ASP A 129 8.69 -11.39 18.42
CA ASP A 129 8.43 -9.97 18.14
C ASP A 129 8.34 -9.67 16.64
N GLN A 130 9.10 -10.39 15.81
CA GLN A 130 9.04 -10.28 14.34
C GLN A 130 7.63 -10.53 13.78
N ASN A 131 6.82 -11.37 14.43
CA ASN A 131 5.44 -11.62 13.99
C ASN A 131 4.53 -10.40 14.22
N ARG A 132 4.95 -9.44 15.07
CA ARG A 132 4.25 -8.17 15.31
C ARG A 132 4.51 -7.13 14.23
N GLU A 133 5.54 -7.33 13.41
CA GLU A 133 5.88 -6.43 12.32
C GLU A 133 4.81 -6.44 11.23
N PHE A 134 4.65 -5.30 10.58
CA PHE A 134 3.71 -5.12 9.48
C PHE A 134 4.38 -4.32 8.36
N ILE A 135 3.96 -4.63 7.14
CA ILE A 135 4.41 -3.93 5.95
C ILE A 135 3.78 -2.54 5.92
N SER A 136 4.56 -1.55 5.49
CA SER A 136 4.08 -0.22 5.15
C SER A 136 4.44 0.11 3.71
N CYS A 137 3.56 0.82 3.01
CA CYS A 137 3.69 1.13 1.58
C CYS A 137 3.36 2.60 1.30
N ASP A 138 3.89 3.14 0.20
CA ASP A 138 3.47 4.45 -0.31
C ASP A 138 2.22 4.27 -1.21
N CYS A 139 1.14 4.97 -0.83
CA CYS A 139 -0.19 4.95 -1.44
C CYS A 139 -0.73 6.40 -1.48
#